data_AF-A0A819N2D7-F1
#
_entry.id   AF-A0A819N2D7-F1
#
_cell.length_a   1.000
_cell.length_b   1.000
_cell.length_c   1.000
_cell.angle_alpha   90.00
_cell.angle_beta   90.00
_cell.angle_gamma   90.00
#
_symmetry.space_group_name_H-M   'P 1'
#
loop_
_entity.id
_entity.type
_entity.pdbx_description
1 polymer ?
#
loop_
_entity_poly.entity_id
_entity_poly.type
_entity_poly.pdbx_seq_one_letter_code
_entity_poly.pdbx_strand_id
1 'polypeptide(L)'
;MLSVTLILLLTQNIACFYVDDGWDASFYLKSLIADFRADLYVLHSVTDPGTFYRNLMWSYFDKNINLHTGFSWIGCGSIFLREYAQRHIRYLHAYLKDNRNLVQLSDVFFSIWLNDIPSQFNIDIRSLPGSDIGLPFSSSSNFLQYQYQSSILAIRILEHNLRWNQSNNPNNIKFSRTSKRRFPYYIKSSDPNDEFIFYTNILPIDIEHIPFNISKDFERGTRKNLPRGSGISFFASHTTLKAVDNNPSTCWRIGRNTRQGEFFAMDFLYIRTNLSFALIIGHTRELQNNIDMNLSFDGLWWITYPSMNGITIRSQNSTSNKQQYMITFNSTQFNLGFRSFRYVAFNVSRTSYLEEFQVCDVKIITNTNITAL
;
A
#
# COMPACT_ATOMS: atom_id res chain seq x y z
N MET A 1 -8.47 -23.91 -17.87
CA MET A 1 -7.24 -24.52 -17.37
C MET A 1 -6.98 -23.86 -16.03
N LEU A 2 -7.39 -24.51 -14.92
CA LEU A 2 -6.95 -24.10 -13.59
C LEU A 2 -5.47 -24.42 -13.54
N SER A 3 -4.62 -23.45 -13.90
CA SER A 3 -3.27 -23.46 -13.38
C SER A 3 -3.43 -23.12 -11.91
N VAL A 4 -3.66 -24.15 -11.10
CA VAL A 4 -3.37 -24.11 -9.67
C VAL A 4 -1.85 -23.98 -9.58
N THR A 5 -1.33 -22.82 -9.94
CA THR A 5 0.01 -22.39 -9.57
C THR A 5 -0.11 -21.79 -8.17
N LEU A 6 -0.61 -22.61 -7.24
CA LEU A 6 -0.31 -22.43 -5.83
C LEU A 6 1.15 -22.87 -5.69
N ILE A 7 2.11 -21.99 -6.01
CA ILE A 7 3.52 -22.31 -5.80
C ILE A 7 3.75 -22.41 -4.29
N LEU A 8 3.80 -23.66 -3.86
CA LEU A 8 4.43 -24.25 -2.69
C LEU A 8 4.26 -23.53 -1.34
N LEU A 9 3.28 -24.06 -0.62
CA LEU A 9 3.43 -24.55 0.75
C LEU A 9 4.89 -24.88 1.11
N LEU A 10 5.55 -24.00 1.87
CA LEU A 10 6.43 -24.48 2.92
C LEU A 10 5.51 -24.96 4.04
N THR A 11 5.29 -26.27 4.12
CA THR A 11 4.35 -26.94 5.05
C THR A 11 4.61 -26.63 6.53
N GLN A 12 5.75 -26.01 6.86
CA GLN A 12 6.13 -25.54 8.20
C GLN A 12 5.90 -24.03 8.45
N ASN A 13 5.62 -23.22 7.43
CA ASN A 13 5.53 -21.77 7.59
C ASN A 13 4.10 -21.28 7.91
N ILE A 14 4.04 -20.22 8.73
CA ILE A 14 2.80 -19.54 9.13
C ILE A 14 2.17 -18.71 7.99
N ALA A 15 2.89 -18.48 6.90
CA ALA A 15 2.50 -17.60 5.81
C ALA A 15 2.51 -18.31 4.45
N CYS A 16 1.70 -17.81 3.53
CA CYS A 16 1.66 -18.16 2.11
C CYS A 16 2.14 -16.98 1.28
N PHE A 17 2.88 -17.26 0.22
CA PHE A 17 3.17 -16.33 -0.87
C PHE A 17 2.39 -16.77 -2.10
N TYR A 18 1.76 -15.83 -2.80
CA TYR A 18 1.00 -16.09 -4.01
C TYR A 18 1.36 -15.07 -5.09
N VAL A 19 1.66 -15.57 -6.28
CA VAL A 19 1.92 -14.79 -7.50
C VAL A 19 1.42 -15.61 -8.68
N ASP A 20 0.75 -14.95 -9.60
CA ASP A 20 0.28 -15.54 -10.86
C ASP A 20 1.46 -15.74 -11.83
N ASP A 21 1.33 -16.67 -12.77
CA ASP A 21 2.43 -17.09 -13.65
C ASP A 21 2.86 -16.03 -14.68
N GLY A 22 2.19 -14.89 -14.71
CA GLY A 22 2.51 -13.73 -15.55
C GLY A 22 3.42 -12.68 -14.93
N TRP A 23 3.79 -12.76 -13.65
CA TRP A 23 4.46 -11.65 -12.94
C TRP A 23 5.82 -12.02 -12.34
N ASP A 24 6.80 -11.12 -12.49
CA ASP A 24 8.10 -11.24 -11.85
C ASP A 24 8.10 -10.58 -10.46
N ALA A 25 8.26 -11.41 -9.42
CA ALA A 25 8.28 -10.95 -8.03
C ALA A 25 9.65 -10.54 -7.49
N SER A 26 10.73 -10.76 -8.25
CA SER A 26 12.09 -10.57 -7.75
C SER A 26 12.43 -9.13 -7.35
N PHE A 27 11.70 -8.14 -7.87
CA PHE A 27 11.97 -6.70 -7.66
C PHE A 27 11.25 -6.08 -6.45
N TYR A 28 10.42 -6.82 -5.74
CA TYR A 28 9.67 -6.27 -4.59
C TYR A 28 9.47 -7.29 -3.44
N LEU A 29 10.04 -8.49 -3.57
CA LEU A 29 9.79 -9.59 -2.63
C LEU A 29 10.33 -9.27 -1.22
N LYS A 30 11.49 -8.62 -1.10
CA LYS A 30 12.07 -8.24 0.21
C LYS A 30 11.19 -7.21 0.89
N SER A 31 10.73 -6.20 0.16
CA SER A 31 9.78 -5.21 0.65
C SER A 31 8.47 -5.84 1.10
N LEU A 32 7.91 -6.73 0.29
CA LEU A 32 6.66 -7.42 0.62
C LEU A 32 6.80 -8.29 1.88
N ILE A 33 7.92 -9.01 2.02
CA ILE A 33 8.23 -9.80 3.22
C ILE A 33 8.43 -8.90 4.45
N ALA A 34 9.17 -7.81 4.32
CA ALA A 34 9.45 -6.90 5.43
C ALA A 34 8.17 -6.23 5.95
N ASP A 35 7.26 -5.88 5.05
CA ASP A 35 5.97 -5.29 5.39
C ASP A 35 5.02 -6.32 6.03
N PHE A 36 4.96 -7.54 5.49
CA PHE A 36 4.21 -8.63 6.12
C PHE A 36 4.69 -8.90 7.55
N ARG A 37 6.01 -8.90 7.78
CA ARG A 37 6.57 -9.05 9.13
C ARG A 37 6.21 -7.90 10.07
N ALA A 38 5.95 -6.71 9.54
CA ALA A 38 5.52 -5.55 10.33
C ALA A 38 4.03 -5.61 10.72
N ASP A 39 3.20 -6.34 9.96
CA ASP A 39 1.79 -6.58 10.30
C ASP A 39 1.27 -7.93 9.79
N LEU A 40 1.52 -8.99 10.55
CA LEU A 40 1.19 -10.35 10.13
C LEU A 40 -0.30 -10.60 9.85
N TYR A 41 -1.21 -9.77 10.40
CA TYR A 41 -2.64 -10.04 10.38
C TYR A 41 -3.39 -9.38 9.22
N VAL A 42 -2.71 -8.69 8.31
CA VAL A 42 -3.33 -8.14 7.11
C VAL A 42 -2.82 -8.87 5.85
N LEU A 43 -3.61 -8.80 4.78
CA LEU A 43 -3.15 -9.24 3.46
C LEU A 43 -2.21 -8.16 2.91
N HIS A 44 -1.01 -8.56 2.50
CA HIS A 44 -0.08 -7.70 1.80
C HIS A 44 -0.07 -8.08 0.33
N SER A 45 -0.19 -7.09 -0.56
CA SER A 45 -0.11 -7.33 -1.99
C SER A 45 0.57 -6.18 -2.71
N VAL A 46 0.91 -6.40 -3.97
CA VAL A 46 1.45 -5.36 -4.85
C VAL A 46 0.59 -5.23 -6.08
N THR A 47 0.57 -4.05 -6.69
CA THR A 47 -0.11 -3.82 -7.97
C THR A 47 0.39 -2.51 -8.63
N ASP A 48 -0.05 -2.24 -9.85
CA ASP A 48 0.24 -0.97 -10.50
C ASP A 48 -0.61 0.17 -9.91
N PRO A 49 -0.18 1.44 -10.02
CA PRO A 49 -0.92 2.55 -9.41
C PRO A 49 -2.34 2.73 -9.94
N GLY A 50 -2.56 2.46 -11.22
CA GLY A 50 -3.89 2.54 -11.82
C GLY A 50 -4.83 1.54 -11.17
N THR A 51 -4.42 0.29 -11.05
CA THR A 51 -5.18 -0.77 -10.37
C THR A 51 -5.35 -0.51 -8.88
N PHE A 52 -4.31 -0.05 -8.18
CA PHE A 52 -4.39 0.32 -6.77
C PHE A 52 -5.51 1.30 -6.49
N TYR A 53 -5.60 2.38 -7.28
CA TYR A 53 -6.66 3.37 -7.10
C TYR A 53 -8.05 2.76 -7.29
N ARG A 54 -8.20 1.83 -8.25
CA ARG A 54 -9.46 1.12 -8.46
C ARG A 54 -9.80 0.22 -7.26
N ASN A 55 -8.81 -0.48 -6.74
CA ASN A 55 -8.95 -1.35 -5.58
C ASN A 55 -9.37 -0.54 -4.34
N LEU A 56 -8.82 0.66 -4.13
CA LEU A 56 -9.25 1.56 -3.05
C LEU A 56 -10.74 1.91 -3.13
N MET A 57 -11.26 2.20 -4.33
CA MET A 57 -12.69 2.48 -4.53
C MET A 57 -13.58 1.27 -4.21
N TRP A 58 -13.02 0.07 -4.23
CA TRP A 58 -13.69 -1.18 -3.86
C TRP A 58 -13.45 -1.53 -2.39
N SER A 59 -13.48 -0.51 -1.54
CA SER A 59 -13.49 -0.64 -0.09
C SER A 59 -14.88 -0.38 0.46
N TYR A 60 -15.28 -1.12 1.48
CA TYR A 60 -16.63 -1.17 2.04
C TYR A 60 -16.58 -1.06 3.56
N PHE A 61 -17.32 -0.09 4.09
CA PHE A 61 -17.31 0.25 5.52
C PHE A 61 -18.74 0.39 6.03
N ASP A 62 -19.08 -0.37 7.09
CA ASP A 62 -20.29 -0.18 7.88
C ASP A 62 -20.00 -0.56 9.33
N LYS A 63 -19.83 0.47 10.18
CA LYS A 63 -19.50 0.32 11.60
C LYS A 63 -20.59 -0.43 12.37
N ASN A 64 -21.85 -0.35 11.93
CA ASN A 64 -22.97 -0.97 12.63
C ASN A 64 -22.90 -2.50 12.58
N ILE A 65 -22.30 -3.05 11.53
CA ILE A 65 -22.15 -4.50 11.30
C ILE A 65 -20.71 -4.98 11.40
N ASN A 66 -19.77 -4.10 11.80
CA ASN A 66 -18.33 -4.35 11.78
C ASN A 66 -17.81 -4.82 10.40
N LEU A 67 -18.35 -4.23 9.33
CA LEU A 67 -17.86 -4.40 7.97
C LEU A 67 -16.73 -3.41 7.72
N HIS A 68 -15.56 -3.92 7.36
CA HIS A 68 -14.37 -3.10 7.15
C HIS A 68 -13.41 -3.81 6.19
N THR A 69 -13.77 -3.86 4.91
CA THR A 69 -13.02 -4.67 3.93
C THR A 69 -12.65 -3.89 2.69
N GLY A 70 -11.62 -4.35 1.98
CA GLY A 70 -11.24 -3.80 0.69
C GLY A 70 -10.84 -4.90 -0.29
N PHE A 71 -10.95 -4.58 -1.57
CA PHE A 71 -10.44 -5.44 -2.60
C PHE A 71 -8.93 -5.24 -2.78
N SER A 72 -8.23 -6.33 -3.03
CA SER A 72 -6.87 -6.36 -3.55
C SER A 72 -6.78 -7.43 -4.63
N TRP A 73 -6.09 -7.08 -5.72
CA TRP A 73 -5.64 -8.06 -6.71
C TRP A 73 -4.39 -8.76 -6.17
N ILE A 74 -4.50 -10.05 -5.88
CA ILE A 74 -3.43 -10.82 -5.22
C ILE A 74 -2.44 -11.45 -6.21
N GLY A 75 -2.81 -11.56 -7.50
CA GLY A 75 -2.02 -12.24 -8.53
C GLY A 75 -0.70 -11.55 -8.88
N CYS A 76 -0.59 -10.23 -8.70
CA CYS A 76 0.67 -9.53 -8.95
C CYS A 76 1.73 -9.76 -7.86
N GLY A 77 1.46 -10.58 -6.85
CA GLY A 77 2.35 -10.82 -5.71
C GLY A 77 1.66 -10.46 -4.39
N SER A 78 1.55 -11.42 -3.50
CA SER A 78 0.91 -11.24 -2.20
C SER A 78 1.46 -12.18 -1.13
N ILE A 79 1.45 -11.71 0.13
CA ILE A 79 1.78 -12.50 1.32
C ILE A 79 0.66 -12.36 2.33
N PHE A 80 0.27 -13.49 2.93
CA PHE A 80 -0.78 -13.56 3.94
C PHE A 80 -0.63 -14.80 4.82
N LEU A 81 -1.33 -14.85 5.95
CA LEU A 81 -1.29 -16.01 6.84
C LEU A 81 -1.91 -17.25 6.19
N ARG A 82 -1.32 -18.42 6.44
CA ARG A 82 -1.81 -19.71 5.95
C ARG A 82 -3.26 -19.99 6.34
N GLU A 83 -3.66 -19.56 7.54
CA GLU A 83 -5.05 -19.67 8.00
C GLU A 83 -6.04 -18.94 7.10
N TYR A 84 -5.63 -17.86 6.42
CA TYR A 84 -6.50 -17.12 5.50
C TYR A 84 -6.80 -17.95 4.24
N ALA A 85 -5.80 -18.64 3.68
CA ALA A 85 -6.02 -19.60 2.58
C ALA A 85 -6.92 -20.77 3.01
N GLN A 86 -6.66 -21.36 4.18
CA GLN A 86 -7.47 -22.47 4.68
C GLN A 86 -8.93 -22.07 4.90
N ARG A 87 -9.16 -20.89 5.51
CA ARG A 87 -10.48 -20.30 5.70
C ARG A 87 -11.16 -20.03 4.35
N HIS A 88 -10.42 -19.45 3.41
CA HIS A 88 -10.94 -19.13 2.09
C HIS A 88 -11.41 -20.38 1.32
N ILE A 89 -10.60 -21.44 1.26
CA ILE A 89 -10.97 -22.70 0.59
C ILE A 89 -12.25 -23.28 1.20
N ARG A 90 -12.36 -23.28 2.54
CA ARG A 90 -13.58 -23.73 3.23
C ARG A 90 -14.82 -22.92 2.82
N TYR A 91 -14.69 -21.60 2.69
CA TYR A 91 -15.79 -20.72 2.30
C TYR A 91 -16.14 -20.79 0.82
N LEU A 92 -15.16 -20.96 -0.07
CA LEU A 92 -15.41 -21.19 -1.49
C LEU A 92 -16.30 -22.43 -1.68
N HIS A 93 -15.95 -23.55 -1.03
CA HIS A 93 -16.75 -24.78 -1.12
C HIS A 93 -18.16 -24.62 -0.54
N ALA A 94 -18.31 -23.85 0.53
CA ALA A 94 -19.60 -23.64 1.18
C ALA A 94 -20.53 -22.70 0.39
N TYR A 95 -20.01 -21.59 -0.14
CA TYR A 95 -20.84 -20.53 -0.73
C TYR A 95 -20.92 -20.58 -2.26
N LEU A 96 -19.92 -21.16 -2.95
CA LEU A 96 -19.86 -21.17 -4.41
C LEU A 96 -20.14 -22.53 -5.04
N LYS A 97 -20.69 -23.49 -4.27
CA LYS A 97 -21.04 -24.83 -4.75
C LYS A 97 -21.87 -24.80 -6.05
N ASP A 98 -22.84 -23.90 -6.10
CA ASP A 98 -23.78 -23.74 -7.22
C ASP A 98 -23.32 -22.68 -8.25
N ASN A 99 -22.22 -21.97 -7.97
CA ASN A 99 -21.68 -20.88 -8.79
C ASN A 99 -20.29 -21.23 -9.34
N ARG A 100 -20.12 -22.43 -9.90
CA ARG A 100 -18.82 -22.96 -10.33
C ARG A 100 -18.06 -22.06 -11.31
N ASN A 101 -18.77 -21.32 -12.15
CA ASN A 101 -18.16 -20.38 -13.11
C ASN A 101 -17.44 -19.22 -12.41
N LEU A 102 -17.89 -18.82 -11.21
CA LEU A 102 -17.29 -17.72 -10.44
C LEU A 102 -16.08 -18.18 -9.60
N VAL A 103 -15.91 -19.49 -9.39
CA VAL A 103 -14.75 -20.04 -8.66
C VAL A 103 -13.43 -19.68 -9.33
N GLN A 104 -13.44 -19.46 -10.66
CA GLN A 104 -12.26 -19.01 -11.43
C GLN A 104 -11.79 -17.60 -11.04
N LEU A 105 -12.62 -16.83 -10.34
CA LEU A 105 -12.29 -15.51 -9.80
C LEU A 105 -12.25 -15.53 -8.26
N SER A 106 -11.79 -16.64 -7.69
CA SER A 106 -11.61 -16.82 -6.23
C SER A 106 -10.88 -15.66 -5.56
N ASP A 107 -9.94 -15.05 -6.27
CA ASP A 107 -9.12 -13.93 -5.80
C ASP A 107 -9.97 -12.70 -5.41
N VAL A 108 -11.09 -12.49 -6.11
CA VAL A 108 -12.06 -11.43 -5.78
C VAL A 108 -12.72 -11.68 -4.44
N PHE A 109 -13.06 -12.94 -4.16
CA PHE A 109 -13.64 -13.33 -2.89
C PHE A 109 -12.58 -13.30 -1.77
N PHE A 110 -11.32 -13.63 -2.07
CA PHE A 110 -10.27 -13.79 -1.08
C PHE A 110 -10.08 -12.54 -0.20
N SER A 111 -9.74 -11.40 -0.81
CA SER A 111 -9.45 -10.16 -0.07
C SER A 111 -10.70 -9.61 0.63
N ILE A 112 -11.85 -9.62 -0.05
CA ILE A 112 -13.13 -9.17 0.51
C ILE A 112 -13.53 -10.00 1.75
N TRP A 113 -13.34 -11.32 1.72
CA TRP A 113 -13.72 -12.18 2.83
C TRP A 113 -12.75 -12.15 4.02
N LEU A 114 -11.64 -11.41 3.95
CA LEU A 114 -10.81 -11.19 5.15
C LEU A 114 -11.48 -10.24 6.12
N ASN A 115 -12.42 -9.41 5.66
CA ASN A 115 -13.04 -8.34 6.43
C ASN A 115 -12.01 -7.38 7.06
N ASP A 116 -10.88 -7.20 6.39
CA ASP A 116 -9.86 -6.24 6.74
C ASP A 116 -9.36 -5.57 5.45
N ILE A 117 -8.83 -4.36 5.56
CA ILE A 117 -8.30 -3.63 4.42
C ILE A 117 -6.90 -4.18 4.10
N PRO A 118 -6.62 -4.59 2.86
CA PRO A 118 -5.30 -5.06 2.47
C PRO A 118 -4.26 -3.92 2.46
N SER A 119 -3.03 -4.23 2.87
CA SER A 119 -1.84 -3.39 2.65
C SER A 119 -1.38 -3.57 1.21
N GLN A 120 -1.52 -2.55 0.37
CA GLN A 120 -1.19 -2.63 -1.05
C GLN A 120 -0.03 -1.70 -1.43
N PHE A 121 0.94 -2.22 -2.17
CA PHE A 121 2.04 -1.46 -2.74
C PHE A 121 1.70 -1.01 -4.15
N ASN A 122 2.08 0.23 -4.46
CA ASN A 122 2.20 0.76 -5.81
C ASN A 122 3.61 0.49 -6.32
N ILE A 123 3.73 -0.38 -7.30
CA ILE A 123 4.99 -0.70 -7.96
C ILE A 123 4.84 -0.62 -9.48
N ASP A 124 5.96 -0.57 -10.17
CA ASP A 124 6.00 -0.85 -11.60
C ASP A 124 6.03 -2.39 -11.78
N ILE A 125 4.86 -2.98 -12.01
CA ILE A 125 4.72 -4.43 -12.19
C ILE A 125 5.41 -4.88 -13.48
N ARG A 126 6.20 -5.95 -13.40
CA ARG A 126 6.92 -6.51 -14.55
C ARG A 126 6.29 -7.82 -14.99
N SER A 127 5.76 -7.80 -16.20
CA SER A 127 5.24 -8.97 -16.90
C SER A 127 6.38 -9.92 -17.29
N LEU A 128 6.20 -11.22 -17.09
CA LEU A 128 7.09 -12.24 -17.63
C LEU A 128 6.94 -12.33 -19.15
N PRO A 129 8.00 -12.73 -19.91
CA PRO A 129 7.91 -12.86 -21.35
C PRO A 129 6.74 -13.75 -21.80
N GLY A 130 5.87 -13.24 -22.67
CA GLY A 130 4.70 -13.97 -23.19
C GLY A 130 3.38 -13.73 -22.44
N SER A 131 3.37 -12.87 -21.41
CA SER A 131 2.16 -12.45 -20.71
C SER A 131 1.62 -11.09 -21.20
N ASP A 132 0.36 -10.77 -20.88
CA ASP A 132 -0.25 -9.46 -21.19
C ASP A 132 0.61 -8.34 -20.57
N ILE A 133 1.03 -7.38 -21.41
CA ILE A 133 1.99 -6.35 -21.03
C ILE A 133 1.34 -5.37 -20.03
N GLY A 134 1.84 -5.37 -18.79
CA GLY A 134 1.66 -4.27 -17.83
C GLY A 134 0.24 -4.04 -17.31
N LEU A 135 -0.69 -4.99 -17.49
CA LEU A 135 -2.06 -4.90 -16.97
C LEU A 135 -2.38 -6.11 -16.09
N PRO A 136 -2.71 -5.93 -14.79
CA PRO A 136 -3.03 -7.04 -13.86
C PRO A 136 -4.20 -7.91 -14.26
N PHE A 137 -5.09 -7.41 -15.11
CA PHE A 137 -6.37 -8.02 -15.36
C PHE A 137 -6.49 -8.59 -16.77
N SER A 138 -7.12 -9.77 -16.86
CA SER A 138 -7.41 -10.43 -18.14
C SER A 138 -8.19 -9.53 -19.11
N SER A 139 -7.79 -9.63 -20.38
CA SER A 139 -8.42 -9.01 -21.54
C SER A 139 -9.63 -9.79 -22.09
N SER A 140 -9.99 -10.93 -21.50
CA SER A 140 -11.08 -11.78 -22.02
C SER A 140 -12.45 -11.07 -21.98
N SER A 141 -13.26 -11.31 -23.03
CA SER A 141 -14.52 -10.58 -23.29
C SER A 141 -15.53 -10.64 -22.15
N ASN A 142 -15.59 -11.75 -21.41
CA ASN A 142 -16.52 -11.95 -20.30
C ASN A 142 -15.92 -11.61 -18.93
N PHE A 143 -14.63 -11.25 -18.86
CA PHE A 143 -13.95 -11.01 -17.58
C PHE A 143 -14.65 -9.95 -16.74
N LEU A 144 -15.02 -8.82 -17.37
CA LEU A 144 -15.66 -7.71 -16.66
C LEU A 144 -17.00 -8.11 -16.05
N GLN A 145 -17.77 -8.94 -16.74
CA GLN A 145 -19.05 -9.44 -16.25
C GLN A 145 -18.85 -10.38 -15.06
N TYR A 146 -17.93 -11.35 -15.18
CA TYR A 146 -17.65 -12.28 -14.08
C TYR A 146 -17.02 -11.58 -12.88
N GLN A 147 -16.11 -10.64 -13.09
CA GLN A 147 -15.53 -9.83 -12.03
C GLN A 147 -16.60 -9.06 -11.27
N TYR A 148 -17.54 -8.46 -11.99
CA TYR A 148 -18.67 -7.75 -11.39
C TYR A 148 -19.57 -8.70 -10.57
N GLN A 149 -19.95 -9.84 -11.14
CA GLN A 149 -20.78 -10.82 -10.44
C GLN A 149 -20.08 -11.34 -9.18
N SER A 150 -18.78 -11.64 -9.27
CA SER A 150 -17.97 -12.08 -8.14
C SER A 150 -17.85 -11.02 -7.06
N SER A 151 -17.59 -9.75 -7.40
CA SER A 151 -17.43 -8.69 -6.42
C SER A 151 -18.72 -8.44 -5.63
N ILE A 152 -19.87 -8.39 -6.31
CA ILE A 152 -21.18 -8.22 -5.68
C ILE A 152 -21.57 -9.42 -4.83
N LEU A 153 -21.32 -10.64 -5.33
CA LEU A 153 -21.61 -11.84 -4.55
C LEU A 153 -20.72 -11.92 -3.30
N ALA A 154 -19.43 -11.59 -3.42
CA ALA A 154 -18.49 -11.60 -2.31
C ALA A 154 -18.95 -10.68 -1.17
N ILE A 155 -19.28 -9.43 -1.48
CA ILE A 155 -19.72 -8.46 -0.47
C ILE A 155 -21.10 -8.79 0.11
N ARG A 156 -22.04 -9.32 -0.69
CA ARG A 156 -23.36 -9.77 -0.20
C ARG A 156 -23.23 -10.90 0.81
N ILE A 157 -22.38 -11.89 0.53
CA ILE A 157 -22.12 -13.00 1.45
C ILE A 157 -21.53 -12.49 2.76
N LEU A 158 -20.53 -11.60 2.68
CA LEU A 158 -19.89 -11.03 3.86
C LEU A 158 -20.90 -10.24 4.71
N GLU A 159 -21.60 -9.28 4.09
CA GLU A 159 -22.55 -8.39 4.77
C GLU A 159 -23.69 -9.18 5.43
N HIS A 160 -24.27 -10.15 4.72
CA HIS A 160 -25.29 -11.04 5.28
C HIS A 160 -24.79 -11.79 6.52
N ASN A 161 -23.59 -12.38 6.46
CA ASN A 161 -23.03 -13.12 7.59
C ASN A 161 -22.73 -12.21 8.78
N LEU A 162 -22.26 -10.99 8.55
CA LEU A 162 -22.01 -10.02 9.62
C LEU A 162 -23.30 -9.61 10.33
N ARG A 163 -24.37 -9.28 9.59
CA ARG A 163 -25.69 -8.98 10.16
C ARG A 163 -26.28 -10.15 10.93
N TRP A 164 -26.18 -11.35 10.36
CA TRP A 164 -26.70 -12.58 10.99
C TRP A 164 -25.98 -12.88 12.31
N ASN A 165 -24.65 -12.79 12.33
CA ASN A 165 -23.86 -13.10 13.53
C ASN A 165 -24.13 -12.12 14.67
N GLN A 166 -24.34 -10.84 14.38
CA GLN A 166 -24.74 -9.86 15.40
C GLN A 166 -26.09 -10.16 16.03
N SER A 167 -27.03 -10.67 15.23
CA SER A 167 -28.41 -10.89 15.68
C SER A 167 -28.60 -12.23 16.40
N ASN A 168 -27.90 -13.29 15.95
CA ASN A 168 -28.26 -14.66 16.30
C ASN A 168 -27.14 -15.51 16.94
N ASN A 169 -25.85 -15.19 16.71
CA ASN A 169 -24.75 -16.00 17.26
C ASN A 169 -23.41 -15.22 17.32
N PRO A 170 -23.21 -14.37 18.34
CA PRO A 170 -22.01 -13.54 18.45
C PRO A 170 -20.72 -14.32 18.69
N ASN A 171 -20.81 -15.61 19.09
CA ASN A 171 -19.65 -16.44 19.42
C ASN A 171 -19.06 -17.22 18.22
N ASN A 172 -19.71 -17.20 17.05
CA ASN A 172 -19.27 -17.95 15.87
C ASN A 172 -19.20 -17.07 14.60
N ILE A 173 -18.35 -16.04 14.66
CA ILE A 173 -18.22 -15.06 13.58
C ILE A 173 -17.34 -15.62 12.45
N LYS A 174 -17.98 -16.01 11.34
CA LYS A 174 -17.29 -16.56 10.15
C LYS A 174 -16.31 -15.59 9.47
N PHE A 175 -16.52 -14.28 9.61
CA PHE A 175 -15.67 -13.25 9.00
C PHE A 175 -15.15 -12.25 10.04
N SER A 176 -14.65 -12.78 11.16
CA SER A 176 -14.07 -11.96 12.21
C SER A 176 -12.86 -11.20 11.68
N ARG A 177 -12.82 -9.91 11.99
CA ARG A 177 -11.64 -9.08 11.81
C ARG A 177 -10.53 -9.61 12.71
N THR A 178 -9.36 -9.83 12.14
CA THR A 178 -8.16 -10.25 12.87
C THR A 178 -7.32 -9.03 13.24
N SER A 179 -7.32 -7.99 12.40
CA SER A 179 -6.61 -6.76 12.69
C SER A 179 -7.37 -5.90 13.72
N LYS A 180 -6.68 -5.55 14.81
CA LYS A 180 -7.13 -4.53 15.77
C LYS A 180 -6.76 -3.11 15.35
N ARG A 181 -6.18 -2.91 14.15
CA ARG A 181 -5.80 -1.57 13.70
C ARG A 181 -7.03 -0.69 13.59
N ARG A 182 -6.97 0.48 14.24
CA ARG A 182 -7.86 1.61 13.95
C ARG A 182 -7.44 2.35 12.69
N PHE A 183 -6.18 2.23 12.25
CA PHE A 183 -5.62 2.88 11.07
C PHE A 183 -4.62 1.97 10.34
N PRO A 184 -4.85 1.63 9.05
CA PRO A 184 -3.83 0.98 8.23
C PRO A 184 -3.67 1.53 6.81
N TYR A 185 -4.13 2.73 6.48
CA TYR A 185 -4.03 3.21 5.10
C TYR A 185 -2.68 3.86 4.82
N TYR A 186 -1.66 3.01 4.70
CA TYR A 186 -0.40 3.45 4.13
C TYR A 186 -0.39 3.14 2.65
N ILE A 187 -0.12 4.16 1.84
CA ILE A 187 0.29 3.95 0.46
C ILE A 187 1.78 3.71 0.47
N LYS A 188 2.22 2.66 -0.23
CA LYS A 188 3.61 2.21 -0.20
C LYS A 188 4.14 2.03 -1.62
N SER A 189 5.44 2.25 -1.79
CA SER A 189 6.18 1.87 -2.99
C SER A 189 7.56 1.37 -2.58
N SER A 190 7.96 0.23 -3.14
CA SER A 190 9.35 -0.23 -3.05
C SER A 190 10.21 0.57 -3.99
N ASP A 191 11.47 0.83 -3.62
CA ASP A 191 12.45 1.28 -4.58
C ASP A 191 12.81 0.18 -5.60
N PRO A 192 13.35 0.54 -6.78
CA PRO A 192 13.67 -0.41 -7.85
C PRO A 192 14.67 -1.52 -7.49
N ASN A 193 15.49 -1.31 -6.44
CA ASN A 193 16.47 -2.29 -5.97
C ASN A 193 15.95 -3.12 -4.78
N ASP A 194 14.72 -2.88 -4.33
CA ASP A 194 14.08 -3.58 -3.22
C ASP A 194 14.91 -3.51 -1.92
N GLU A 195 15.44 -2.33 -1.64
CA GLU A 195 16.27 -2.01 -0.48
C GLU A 195 15.54 -1.22 0.61
N PHE A 196 14.48 -0.49 0.24
CA PHE A 196 13.61 0.23 1.16
C PHE A 196 12.20 0.46 0.58
N ILE A 197 11.26 0.79 1.47
CA ILE A 197 9.88 1.14 1.15
C ILE A 197 9.65 2.60 1.47
N PHE A 198 9.20 3.39 0.50
CA PHE A 198 8.61 4.69 0.73
C PHE A 198 7.12 4.54 1.06
N TYR A 199 6.63 5.20 2.10
CA TYR A 199 5.23 5.15 2.47
C TYR A 199 4.69 6.43 3.10
N THR A 200 3.37 6.60 3.05
CA THR A 200 2.66 7.77 3.62
C THR A 200 1.29 7.38 4.14
N ASN A 201 0.78 8.09 5.16
CA ASN A 201 -0.60 7.96 5.64
C ASN A 201 -1.62 8.79 4.82
N ILE A 202 -1.18 9.41 3.73
CA ILE A 202 -2.02 10.29 2.92
C ILE A 202 -2.63 9.48 1.78
N LEU A 203 -3.93 9.19 1.89
CA LEU A 203 -4.71 8.56 0.83
C LEU A 203 -5.07 9.56 -0.30
N PRO A 204 -5.19 9.11 -1.57
CA PRO A 204 -5.66 9.97 -2.65
C PRO A 204 -7.16 10.30 -2.53
N ILE A 205 -7.91 9.46 -1.80
CA ILE A 205 -9.33 9.60 -1.52
C ILE A 205 -9.57 9.21 -0.07
N ASP A 206 -10.44 9.96 0.61
CA ASP A 206 -10.97 9.60 1.91
C ASP A 206 -12.05 8.51 1.78
N ILE A 207 -11.63 7.24 1.82
CA ILE A 207 -12.51 6.09 1.56
C ILE A 207 -13.44 5.74 2.72
N GLU A 208 -13.10 6.11 3.96
CA GLU A 208 -13.91 5.76 5.15
C GLU A 208 -15.20 6.56 5.24
N HIS A 209 -15.19 7.79 4.71
CA HIS A 209 -16.36 8.66 4.70
C HIS A 209 -17.29 8.39 3.52
N ILE A 210 -16.99 7.39 2.67
CA ILE A 210 -17.85 7.00 1.56
C ILE A 210 -18.84 5.95 2.06
N PRO A 211 -20.10 6.33 2.38
CA PRO A 211 -21.09 5.42 2.94
C PRO A 211 -21.31 4.23 2.01
N PHE A 212 -21.50 3.04 2.58
CA PHE A 212 -21.81 1.84 1.83
C PHE A 212 -23.20 1.32 2.19
N ASN A 213 -24.02 1.08 1.17
CA ASN A 213 -25.31 0.44 1.25
C ASN A 213 -25.46 -0.55 0.10
N ILE A 214 -25.40 -1.86 0.37
CA ILE A 214 -25.46 -2.89 -0.67
C ILE A 214 -26.73 -2.83 -1.54
N SER A 215 -27.86 -2.35 -1.00
CA SER A 215 -29.12 -2.24 -1.72
C SER A 215 -29.13 -1.08 -2.72
N LYS A 216 -28.23 -0.10 -2.56
CA LYS A 216 -28.14 1.11 -3.39
C LYS A 216 -26.84 1.19 -4.20
N ASP A 217 -25.76 0.62 -3.68
CA ASP A 217 -24.39 0.74 -4.21
C ASP A 217 -23.95 -0.51 -4.98
N PHE A 218 -24.87 -1.09 -5.77
CA PHE A 218 -24.57 -2.29 -6.57
C PHE A 218 -23.52 -2.02 -7.66
N GLU A 219 -23.23 -0.76 -7.99
CA GLU A 219 -22.15 -0.43 -8.94
C GLU A 219 -20.78 -0.33 -8.27
N ARG A 220 -20.70 -0.30 -6.93
CA ARG A 220 -19.43 -0.04 -6.21
C ARG A 220 -18.36 -1.09 -6.46
N GLY A 221 -18.76 -2.33 -6.72
CA GLY A 221 -17.88 -3.42 -7.13
C GLY A 221 -17.58 -3.49 -8.64
N THR A 222 -17.97 -2.47 -9.42
CA THR A 222 -17.69 -2.40 -10.87
C THR A 222 -16.46 -1.56 -11.15
N ARG A 223 -15.80 -1.83 -12.29
CA ARG A 223 -14.73 -0.95 -12.80
C ARG A 223 -15.25 0.40 -13.30
N LYS A 224 -16.57 0.53 -13.47
CA LYS A 224 -17.22 1.73 -13.96
C LYS A 224 -17.47 2.75 -12.84
N ASN A 225 -17.51 2.32 -11.58
CA ASN A 225 -17.68 3.18 -10.41
C ASN A 225 -16.40 3.92 -9.98
N LEU A 226 -15.55 4.27 -10.94
CA LEU A 226 -14.41 5.13 -10.66
C LEU A 226 -14.85 6.58 -10.80
N PRO A 227 -14.53 7.45 -9.82
CA PRO A 227 -14.80 8.87 -9.95
C PRO A 227 -14.04 9.40 -11.16
N ARG A 228 -14.76 9.84 -12.19
CA ARG A 228 -14.15 10.52 -13.35
C ARG A 228 -13.72 11.91 -12.90
N GLY A 229 -12.48 12.30 -13.22
CA GLY A 229 -12.01 13.66 -12.94
C GLY A 229 -10.52 13.73 -12.66
N SER A 230 -10.10 14.93 -12.23
CA SER A 230 -8.70 15.29 -11.96
C SER A 230 -8.04 14.44 -10.88
N GLY A 231 -8.79 13.85 -9.96
CA GLY A 231 -8.21 13.04 -8.86
C GLY A 231 -7.47 11.78 -9.34
N ILE A 232 -8.00 11.06 -10.34
CA ILE A 232 -7.36 9.85 -10.88
C ILE A 232 -6.13 10.20 -11.68
N SER A 233 -6.25 11.17 -12.60
CA SER A 233 -5.14 11.59 -13.45
C SER A 233 -4.01 12.20 -12.62
N PHE A 234 -4.35 13.04 -11.64
CA PHE A 234 -3.36 13.61 -10.72
C PHE A 234 -2.64 12.53 -9.95
N PHE A 235 -3.38 11.57 -9.37
CA PHE A 235 -2.77 10.46 -8.62
C PHE A 235 -1.82 9.67 -9.51
N ALA A 236 -2.26 9.25 -10.71
CA ALA A 236 -1.43 8.49 -11.64
C ALA A 236 -0.12 9.20 -12.01
N SER A 237 -0.13 10.53 -12.11
CA SER A 237 1.08 11.33 -12.40
C SER A 237 1.98 11.59 -11.17
N HIS A 238 1.48 11.41 -9.95
CA HIS A 238 2.17 11.81 -8.71
C HIS A 238 2.08 10.77 -7.59
N THR A 239 2.06 9.50 -7.95
CA THR A 239 1.97 8.36 -7.02
C THR A 239 3.20 8.27 -6.11
N THR A 240 3.14 7.45 -5.07
CA THR A 240 4.29 7.16 -4.20
C THR A 240 5.49 6.56 -4.96
N LEU A 241 5.25 5.92 -6.11
CA LEU A 241 6.32 5.39 -6.96
C LEU A 241 7.24 6.51 -7.47
N LYS A 242 6.71 7.72 -7.64
CA LYS A 242 7.45 8.91 -8.08
C LYS A 242 8.41 9.48 -7.05
N ALA A 243 8.39 8.98 -5.82
CA ALA A 243 9.40 9.31 -4.82
C ALA A 243 10.61 8.37 -4.89
N VAL A 244 10.52 7.25 -5.63
CA VAL A 244 11.54 6.18 -5.62
C VAL A 244 11.90 5.70 -7.02
N ASP A 245 11.43 6.34 -8.08
CA ASP A 245 11.69 5.91 -9.48
C ASP A 245 13.07 6.35 -10.02
N ASN A 246 13.96 6.80 -9.13
CA ASN A 246 15.29 7.32 -9.43
C ASN A 246 15.31 8.55 -10.35
N ASN A 247 14.17 9.21 -10.56
CA ASN A 247 14.04 10.36 -11.45
C ASN A 247 13.63 11.64 -10.70
N PRO A 248 14.58 12.56 -10.41
CA PRO A 248 14.30 13.77 -9.63
C PRO A 248 13.39 14.79 -10.34
N SER A 249 13.11 14.59 -11.63
CA SER A 249 12.16 15.43 -12.38
C SER A 249 10.69 15.04 -12.14
N THR A 250 10.44 13.86 -11.57
CA THR A 250 9.11 13.41 -11.17
C THR A 250 9.00 13.45 -9.65
N CYS A 251 7.79 13.64 -9.12
CA CYS A 251 7.61 13.70 -7.67
C CYS A 251 6.29 13.08 -7.24
N TRP A 252 6.33 12.41 -6.09
CA TRP A 252 5.12 12.18 -5.31
C TRP A 252 4.59 13.52 -4.80
N ARG A 253 3.28 13.76 -5.00
CA ARG A 253 2.59 14.99 -4.61
C ARG A 253 1.19 14.66 -4.11
N ILE A 254 0.72 15.47 -3.14
CA ILE A 254 -0.63 15.30 -2.57
C ILE A 254 -1.69 16.18 -3.26
N GLY A 255 -1.29 17.24 -3.99
CA GLY A 255 -2.21 18.09 -4.75
C GLY A 255 -3.11 18.98 -3.89
N ARG A 256 -2.78 19.11 -2.59
CA ARG A 256 -3.50 19.93 -1.61
C ARG A 256 -2.58 20.37 -0.48
N ASN A 257 -3.07 21.24 0.38
CA ASN A 257 -2.37 21.66 1.59
C ASN A 257 -2.12 20.47 2.53
N THR A 258 -0.94 20.47 3.15
CA THR A 258 -0.52 19.46 4.14
C THR A 258 -1.16 19.75 5.49
N ARG A 259 -1.68 18.71 6.14
CA ARG A 259 -2.38 18.80 7.42
C ARG A 259 -1.50 18.30 8.56
N GLN A 260 -1.76 18.80 9.76
CA GLN A 260 -1.14 18.27 10.97
C GLN A 260 -1.39 16.75 11.10
N GLY A 261 -0.35 16.00 11.46
CA GLY A 261 -0.40 14.54 11.60
C GLY A 261 -0.16 13.77 10.29
N GLU A 262 -0.05 14.45 9.15
CA GLU A 262 0.35 13.83 7.89
C GLU A 262 1.87 13.62 7.86
N PHE A 263 2.28 12.50 7.25
CA PHE A 263 3.69 12.15 7.14
C PHE A 263 4.00 11.39 5.84
N PHE A 264 5.28 11.41 5.47
CA PHE A 264 5.90 10.42 4.61
C PHE A 264 7.07 9.77 5.33
N ALA A 265 7.45 8.56 4.95
CA ALA A 265 8.40 7.76 5.69
C ALA A 265 9.11 6.74 4.80
N MET A 266 10.20 6.21 5.33
CA MET A 266 10.97 5.12 4.76
C MET A 266 11.07 3.96 5.75
N ASP A 267 10.91 2.74 5.26
CA ASP A 267 11.24 1.48 5.94
C ASP A 267 12.43 0.85 5.21
N PHE A 268 13.60 0.79 5.86
CA PHE A 268 14.83 0.21 5.31
C PHE A 268 14.89 -1.33 5.43
N LEU A 269 13.73 -1.98 5.60
CA LEU A 269 13.44 -3.42 5.66
C LEU A 269 13.95 -4.14 6.91
N TYR A 270 15.06 -3.65 7.47
CA TYR A 270 15.70 -4.16 8.68
C TYR A 270 16.45 -3.02 9.38
N ILE A 271 16.90 -3.27 10.60
CA ILE A 271 17.68 -2.28 11.36
C ILE A 271 19.01 -2.06 10.65
N ARG A 272 19.26 -0.83 10.22
CA ARG A 272 20.50 -0.41 9.55
C ARG A 272 21.40 0.33 10.53
N THR A 273 22.70 0.11 10.37
CA THR A 273 23.76 0.92 11.00
C THR A 273 24.61 1.53 9.90
N ASN A 274 25.16 2.73 10.11
CA ASN A 274 25.92 3.47 9.09
C ASN A 274 25.11 3.75 7.80
N LEU A 275 23.81 4.00 8.01
CA LEU A 275 22.83 4.56 7.09
C LEU A 275 23.29 5.87 6.41
N SER A 276 23.50 5.93 5.10
CA SER A 276 23.45 7.23 4.39
C SER A 276 22.35 7.22 3.35
N PHE A 277 21.52 8.27 3.34
CA PHE A 277 20.45 8.43 2.34
C PHE A 277 20.23 9.90 2.01
N ALA A 278 19.68 10.17 0.83
CA ALA A 278 19.28 11.50 0.37
C ALA A 278 17.77 11.56 0.12
N LEU A 279 17.22 12.74 0.36
CA LEU A 279 15.89 13.15 -0.07
C LEU A 279 16.01 14.31 -1.03
N ILE A 280 15.32 14.26 -2.17
CA ILE A 280 15.10 15.41 -3.04
C ILE A 280 13.66 15.86 -2.84
N ILE A 281 13.47 17.08 -2.33
CA ILE A 281 12.16 17.63 -1.98
C ILE A 281 11.91 18.97 -2.68
N GLY A 282 10.65 19.24 -2.98
CA GLY A 282 10.20 20.51 -3.54
C GLY A 282 9.59 21.46 -2.50
N HIS A 283 9.89 21.27 -1.22
CA HIS A 283 9.28 22.03 -0.12
C HIS A 283 9.93 23.41 0.04
N THR A 284 9.17 24.42 0.45
CA THR A 284 9.72 25.70 0.90
C THR A 284 10.52 25.52 2.19
N ARG A 285 11.41 26.48 2.48
CA ARG A 285 12.16 26.47 3.74
C ARG A 285 11.26 26.59 4.98
N GLU A 286 10.10 27.24 4.82
CA GLU A 286 9.10 27.33 5.89
C GLU A 286 8.52 25.97 6.25
N LEU A 287 8.06 25.20 5.26
CA LEU A 287 7.59 23.83 5.49
C LEU A 287 8.70 22.93 6.04
N GLN A 288 9.91 23.00 5.49
CA GLN A 288 11.06 22.23 5.96
C GLN A 288 11.39 22.45 7.44
N ASN A 289 11.29 23.70 7.93
CA ASN A 289 11.55 24.04 9.33
C ASN A 289 10.49 23.51 10.30
N ASN A 290 9.35 23.05 9.79
CA ASN A 290 8.20 22.59 10.58
C ASN A 290 7.85 21.11 10.36
N ILE A 291 8.66 20.42 9.56
CA ILE A 291 8.68 18.97 9.48
C ILE A 291 9.63 18.48 10.58
N ASP A 292 9.10 17.62 11.45
CA ASP A 292 9.92 16.87 12.38
C ASP A 292 10.36 15.56 11.74
N MET A 293 11.56 15.10 12.10
CA MET A 293 12.05 13.78 11.70
C MET A 293 11.88 12.82 12.88
N ASN A 294 11.22 11.68 12.67
CA ASN A 294 11.08 10.63 13.65
C ASN A 294 11.86 9.39 13.23
N LEU A 295 12.60 8.80 14.17
CA LEU A 295 13.31 7.54 13.97
C LEU A 295 12.65 6.44 14.78
N SER A 296 12.62 5.21 14.25
CA SER A 296 12.14 4.04 14.98
C SER A 296 12.90 2.77 14.60
N PHE A 297 13.03 1.86 15.57
CA PHE A 297 13.57 0.52 15.40
C PHE A 297 12.50 -0.49 14.98
N ASP A 298 11.27 -0.32 15.47
CA ASP A 298 10.20 -1.32 15.43
C ASP A 298 8.88 -0.79 14.82
N GLY A 299 8.81 0.51 14.52
CA GLY A 299 7.62 1.17 13.99
C GLY A 299 6.55 1.45 15.05
N LEU A 300 6.80 1.12 16.32
CA LEU A 300 5.90 1.35 17.46
C LEU A 300 6.42 2.48 18.34
N TRP A 301 7.71 2.46 18.65
CA TRP A 301 8.35 3.48 19.48
C TRP A 301 9.13 4.44 18.59
N TRP A 302 8.71 5.71 18.62
CA TRP A 302 9.24 6.77 17.77
C TRP A 302 9.95 7.83 18.60
N ILE A 303 11.05 8.34 18.06
CA ILE A 303 11.86 9.36 18.70
C ILE A 303 11.96 10.55 17.76
N THR A 304 11.56 11.71 18.26
CA THR A 304 11.41 12.93 17.47
C THR A 304 12.66 13.80 17.54
N TYR A 305 13.11 14.22 16.35
CA TYR A 305 14.09 15.27 16.13
C TYR A 305 13.34 16.52 15.67
N PRO A 306 13.19 17.52 16.55
CA PRO A 306 12.42 18.71 16.23
C PRO A 306 13.13 19.53 15.16
N SER A 307 12.44 19.83 14.06
CA SER A 307 12.95 20.53 12.88
C SER A 307 14.16 19.85 12.19
N MET A 308 14.26 19.96 10.87
CA MET A 308 15.43 19.50 10.10
C MET A 308 16.70 20.38 10.30
N ASN A 309 16.81 21.07 11.43
CA ASN A 309 17.91 21.98 11.74
C ASN A 309 19.24 21.24 11.93
N GLY A 310 20.29 21.69 11.23
CA GLY A 310 21.63 21.09 11.27
C GLY A 310 21.89 20.01 10.21
N ILE A 311 20.90 19.70 9.37
CA ILE A 311 21.09 18.81 8.23
C ILE A 311 21.62 19.62 7.03
N THR A 312 22.60 19.05 6.32
CA THR A 312 23.17 19.68 5.13
C THR A 312 22.12 19.71 4.01
N ILE A 313 21.63 20.91 3.70
CA ILE A 313 20.70 21.17 2.61
C ILE A 313 21.49 21.79 1.46
N ARG A 314 21.54 21.11 0.31
CA ARG A 314 22.09 21.64 -0.93
C ARG A 314 20.95 21.97 -1.89
N SER A 315 20.89 23.20 -2.39
CA SER A 315 19.96 23.54 -3.47
C SER A 315 20.37 22.82 -4.75
N GLN A 316 19.43 22.16 -5.41
CA GLN A 316 19.66 21.51 -6.70
C GLN A 316 18.81 22.21 -7.79
N ASN A 317 19.29 22.17 -9.03
CA ASN A 317 18.79 22.92 -10.20
C ASN A 317 17.28 23.20 -10.23
N SER A 318 16.94 24.45 -10.52
CA SER A 318 15.58 24.94 -10.78
C SER A 318 15.17 24.63 -12.21
N THR A 319 14.48 23.52 -12.45
CA THR A 319 13.71 23.35 -13.70
C THR A 319 12.41 24.13 -13.58
N SER A 320 12.29 25.18 -14.41
CA SER A 320 11.14 26.09 -14.57
C SER A 320 10.09 26.10 -13.44
N ASN A 321 10.29 27.02 -12.49
CA ASN A 321 9.36 27.51 -11.46
C ASN A 321 9.29 26.81 -10.09
N LYS A 322 10.10 25.77 -9.78
CA LYS A 322 10.20 25.27 -8.39
C LYS A 322 11.65 24.97 -7.99
N GLN A 323 12.07 25.53 -6.85
CA GLN A 323 13.34 25.18 -6.21
C GLN A 323 13.24 23.78 -5.60
N GLN A 324 14.21 22.91 -5.94
CA GLN A 324 14.37 21.61 -5.31
C GLN A 324 15.56 21.64 -4.34
N TYR A 325 15.43 20.89 -3.26
CA TYR A 325 16.46 20.76 -2.23
C TYR A 325 16.84 19.31 -2.06
N MET A 326 18.14 19.04 -2.09
CA MET A 326 18.70 17.76 -1.71
C MET A 326 19.13 17.83 -0.24
N ILE A 327 18.59 16.92 0.55
CA ILE A 327 18.88 16.77 1.97
C ILE A 327 19.57 15.43 2.17
N THR A 328 20.79 15.44 2.70
CA THR A 328 21.57 14.22 2.96
C THR A 328 21.61 13.91 4.45
N PHE A 329 21.32 12.66 4.78
CA PHE A 329 21.34 12.13 6.13
C PHE A 329 22.43 11.08 6.23
N ASN A 330 23.22 11.15 7.30
CA ASN A 330 24.16 10.10 7.67
C ASN A 330 23.91 9.70 9.12
N SER A 331 23.61 8.42 9.35
CA SER A 331 23.24 7.90 10.66
C SER A 331 24.34 8.10 11.71
N THR A 332 25.61 8.25 11.29
CA THR A 332 26.72 8.54 12.21
C THR A 332 26.64 9.94 12.83
N GLN A 333 25.92 10.87 12.19
CA GLN A 333 25.67 12.23 12.68
C GLN A 333 24.56 12.26 13.74
N PHE A 334 23.77 11.19 13.88
CA PHE A 334 22.77 11.08 14.93
C PHE A 334 23.44 10.72 16.28
N ASN A 335 22.77 11.09 17.37
CA ASN A 335 23.21 10.72 18.72
C ASN A 335 23.40 9.20 18.82
N LEU A 336 24.35 8.75 19.65
CA LEU A 336 24.81 7.35 19.74
C LEU A 336 23.68 6.31 19.79
N GLY A 337 22.62 6.55 20.56
CA GLY A 337 21.48 5.63 20.68
C GLY A 337 20.61 5.49 19.42
N PHE A 338 20.82 6.33 18.41
CA PHE A 338 19.95 6.48 17.24
C PHE A 338 20.72 6.37 15.92
N ARG A 339 21.96 5.89 15.97
CA ARG A 339 22.76 5.54 14.79
C ARG A 339 22.28 4.28 14.10
N SER A 340 21.37 3.57 14.77
CA SER A 340 20.72 2.35 14.33
C SER A 340 19.22 2.62 14.25
N PHE A 341 18.58 2.30 13.13
CA PHE A 341 17.13 2.43 12.96
C PHE A 341 16.67 1.61 11.77
N ARG A 342 15.38 1.28 11.72
CA ARG A 342 14.72 0.69 10.54
C ARG A 342 13.86 1.71 9.82
N TYR A 343 13.21 2.58 10.58
CA TYR A 343 12.23 3.53 10.06
C TYR A 343 12.69 4.97 10.25
N VAL A 344 12.39 5.80 9.26
CA VAL A 344 12.51 7.25 9.32
C VAL A 344 11.21 7.84 8.80
N ALA A 345 10.58 8.73 9.56
CA ALA A 345 9.36 9.43 9.16
C ALA A 345 9.56 10.94 9.24
N PHE A 346 8.87 11.66 8.37
CA PHE A 346 8.86 13.12 8.28
C PHE A 346 7.42 13.59 8.45
N ASN A 347 7.10 14.15 9.60
CA ASN A 347 5.74 14.48 9.99
C ASN A 347 5.53 15.98 10.18
N VAL A 348 4.35 16.46 9.78
CA VAL A 348 3.88 17.80 10.14
C VAL A 348 3.31 17.75 11.55
N SER A 349 4.11 18.14 12.55
CA SER A 349 3.77 17.98 13.97
C SER A 349 2.99 19.17 14.55
N ARG A 350 3.26 20.39 14.08
CA ARG A 350 2.81 21.63 14.76
C ARG A 350 1.49 22.16 14.25
N THR A 351 1.40 22.43 12.94
CA THR A 351 0.27 23.13 12.32
C THR A 351 0.13 22.67 10.86
N SER A 352 -1.07 22.80 10.29
CA SER A 352 -1.25 22.64 8.83
C SER A 352 -0.52 23.74 8.07
N TYR A 353 -0.06 23.43 6.84
CA TYR A 353 0.70 24.35 5.99
C TYR A 353 -0.01 24.60 4.67
N LEU A 354 0.08 25.83 4.16
CA LEU A 354 -0.44 26.23 2.83
C LEU A 354 0.48 25.77 1.70
N GLU A 355 1.00 24.56 1.83
CA GLU A 355 1.92 23.93 0.91
C GLU A 355 1.67 22.43 0.91
N GLU A 356 1.84 21.80 -0.26
CA GLU A 356 1.73 20.36 -0.41
C GLU A 356 3.05 19.65 -0.10
N PHE A 357 2.99 18.41 0.39
CA PHE A 357 4.16 17.56 0.32
C PHE A 357 4.53 17.25 -1.13
N GLN A 358 5.81 17.47 -1.43
CA GLN A 358 6.45 17.12 -2.69
C GLN A 358 7.80 16.41 -2.45
N VAL A 359 7.86 15.10 -2.69
CA VAL A 359 9.10 14.29 -2.61
C VAL A 359 9.41 13.76 -4.01
N CYS A 360 10.55 14.16 -4.55
CA CYS A 360 10.96 13.89 -5.93
C CYS A 360 11.92 12.72 -6.05
N ASP A 361 12.65 12.40 -4.99
CA ASP A 361 13.54 11.24 -4.98
C ASP A 361 13.93 10.87 -3.57
N VAL A 362 14.17 9.58 -3.35
CA VAL A 362 14.75 9.02 -2.14
C VAL A 362 15.79 8.00 -2.58
N LYS A 363 17.03 8.17 -2.11
CA LYS A 363 18.14 7.31 -2.53
C LYS A 363 19.00 6.92 -1.34
N ILE A 364 19.36 5.64 -1.25
CA ILE A 364 20.44 5.20 -0.39
C ILE A 364 21.77 5.63 -1.03
N ILE A 365 22.64 6.26 -0.25
CA ILE A 365 23.97 6.70 -0.70
C ILE A 365 24.99 5.69 -0.21
N THR A 366 25.66 5.02 -1.14
CA THR A 366 26.85 4.22 -0.85
C THR A 366 28.10 5.09 -0.96
N ASN A 367 29.13 4.81 -0.15
CA ASN A 367 30.36 5.63 -0.06
C ASN A 367 31.09 5.84 -1.41
N THR A 368 30.77 5.07 -2.44
CA THR A 368 31.31 5.23 -3.80
C THR A 368 30.68 6.38 -4.59
N ASN A 369 29.53 6.93 -4.18
CA ASN A 369 28.80 7.97 -4.90
C ASN A 369 29.00 9.40 -4.35
N ILE A 370 29.85 9.58 -3.34
CA ILE A 370 30.04 10.87 -2.67
C ILE A 370 30.82 11.87 -3.55
N THR A 371 31.56 11.39 -4.56
CA THR A 371 32.38 12.21 -5.46
C THR A 371 31.72 12.55 -6.80
N ALA A 372 30.51 12.04 -7.07
CA ALA A 372 29.79 12.26 -8.33
C ALA A 372 28.46 13.04 -8.18
N LEU A 373 28.18 13.62 -7.00
CA LEU A 373 26.94 14.34 -6.67
C LEU A 373 27.18 15.81 -6.27
#